data_AF-A0A5J4ZMH8-F1
#
_entry.id   AF-A0A5J4ZMH8-F1
#
_cell.length_a   1.000
_cell.length_b   1.000
_cell.length_c   1.000
_cell.angle_alpha   90.00
_cell.angle_beta   90.00
_cell.angle_gamma   90.00
#
_symmetry.space_group_name_H-M   'P 1'
#
loop_
_entity.id
_entity.type
_entity.pdbx_description
1 polymer ?
#
loop_
_entity_poly.entity_id
_entity_poly.type
_entity_poly.pdbx_seq_one_letter_code
_entity_poly.pdbx_strand_id
1 'polypeptide(L)'
;MDLFDEASDWDVVSATTIIGQFARHHRHEEAIYLFSRMLVLNIRPSEFTFGTIIHLSTSLQDLNLGKQIQACATKLGLSLNVFVGSAILDLYVKLSTIEEAGRAFEDIHEPNVVSYTTLIWGYLKKERLDDAIGLFRTMPERNVVSWNAMIGGYSQKGHNEEAVNLFIEMLREGLLPNQSTFPCAMSAAANIAALGMGRSFHACAIKSLEKPGVFVGNSLVSFYAKCGSMEDSLLVFNKLPERNLVSWNAVICGYAQNGRGKEAIDFFQKMQHTDLQPNSVTLLGLLLACNHVGLVNEGYSYFNQARIKDPRMLKPEHYACMVDLLSRSGHFKEAERFICDLPFDPGIGFWKALLGGCQIHSNKELGEIATRKILALDPEDVSSYVMLSNAHSAAGRWQSVSMIRQEMKEKRMKRVPGCSWIEIKNKVHVFVTGDRRHEHSDEIYMVLRFFLDHIMESYSSNSLIES
;
A
#
# COMPACT_ATOMS: atom_id res chain seq x y z
N MET A 1 -23.60 -36.98 -9.50
CA MET A 1 -24.06 -36.77 -10.89
C MET A 1 -25.55 -37.08 -11.04
N ASP A 2 -26.15 -37.88 -10.15
CA ASP A 2 -27.51 -38.42 -10.31
C ASP A 2 -28.66 -37.48 -9.88
N LEU A 3 -28.37 -36.43 -9.11
CA LEU A 3 -29.41 -35.58 -8.50
C LEU A 3 -30.26 -34.80 -9.51
N PHE A 4 -29.69 -34.45 -10.69
CA PHE A 4 -30.40 -33.68 -11.71
C PHE A 4 -31.20 -34.55 -12.68
N ASP A 5 -30.85 -35.84 -12.79
CA ASP A 5 -31.53 -36.81 -13.66
C ASP A 5 -32.71 -37.52 -12.97
N GLU A 6 -32.78 -37.49 -11.63
CA GLU A 6 -33.86 -38.12 -10.86
C GLU A 6 -35.06 -37.20 -10.56
N ALA A 7 -34.93 -35.88 -10.72
CA ALA A 7 -36.01 -34.94 -10.39
C ALA A 7 -36.79 -34.51 -11.65
N SER A 8 -38.06 -34.86 -11.67
CA SER A 8 -38.96 -34.73 -12.83
C SER A 8 -39.58 -33.34 -13.05
N ASP A 9 -39.33 -32.35 -12.19
CA ASP A 9 -39.84 -30.98 -12.35
C ASP A 9 -38.84 -29.95 -11.79
N TRP A 10 -37.88 -29.53 -12.61
CA TRP A 10 -36.96 -28.44 -12.26
C TRP A 10 -37.55 -27.09 -12.66
N ASP A 11 -37.79 -26.23 -11.67
CA ASP A 11 -38.07 -24.81 -11.91
C ASP A 11 -36.80 -23.94 -11.77
N VAL A 12 -36.91 -22.66 -12.16
CA VAL A 12 -35.79 -21.70 -12.13
C VAL A 12 -35.19 -21.54 -10.72
N VAL A 13 -36.02 -21.63 -9.68
CA VAL A 13 -35.62 -21.42 -8.28
C VAL A 13 -34.82 -22.61 -7.78
N SER A 14 -35.30 -23.83 -8.04
CA SER A 14 -34.65 -25.08 -7.65
C SER A 14 -33.31 -25.24 -8.35
N ALA A 15 -33.27 -24.99 -9.67
CA ALA A 15 -32.02 -25.02 -10.44
C ALA A 15 -31.00 -23.99 -9.93
N THR A 16 -31.43 -22.75 -9.68
CA THR A 16 -30.55 -21.68 -9.17
C THR A 16 -30.00 -21.99 -7.79
N THR A 17 -30.83 -22.55 -6.91
CA THR A 17 -30.43 -22.91 -5.54
C THR A 17 -29.33 -23.96 -5.55
N ILE A 18 -29.47 -24.99 -6.39
CA ILE A 18 -28.48 -26.05 -6.47
C ILE A 18 -27.18 -25.55 -7.10
N ILE A 19 -27.25 -24.79 -8.19
CA ILE A 19 -26.06 -24.13 -8.77
C ILE A 19 -25.32 -23.34 -7.69
N GLY A 20 -26.05 -22.58 -6.86
CA GLY A 20 -25.50 -21.85 -5.72
C GLY A 20 -24.86 -22.73 -4.64
N GLN A 21 -25.45 -23.89 -4.33
CA GLN A 21 -24.86 -24.85 -3.39
C GLN A 21 -23.53 -25.42 -3.90
N PHE A 22 -23.47 -25.87 -5.14
CA PHE A 22 -22.23 -26.35 -5.74
C PHE A 22 -21.15 -25.25 -5.78
N ALA A 23 -21.54 -24.01 -6.11
CA ALA A 23 -20.65 -22.87 -6.08
C ALA A 23 -20.01 -22.65 -4.69
N ARG A 24 -20.81 -22.72 -3.61
CA ARG A 24 -20.34 -22.56 -2.22
C ARG A 24 -19.41 -23.68 -1.76
N HIS A 25 -19.55 -24.88 -2.31
CA HIS A 25 -18.69 -26.03 -2.02
C HIS A 25 -17.45 -26.12 -2.92
N HIS A 26 -17.10 -25.04 -3.64
CA HIS A 26 -15.97 -24.99 -4.59
C HIS A 26 -16.04 -26.01 -5.73
N ARG A 27 -17.25 -26.50 -6.01
CA ARG A 27 -17.56 -27.47 -7.06
C ARG A 27 -17.95 -26.74 -8.35
N HIS A 28 -17.00 -25.96 -8.87
CA HIS A 28 -17.25 -24.95 -9.90
C HIS A 28 -17.63 -25.56 -11.27
N GLU A 29 -16.99 -26.66 -11.68
CA GLU A 29 -17.29 -27.35 -12.96
C GLU A 29 -18.73 -27.89 -12.99
N GLU A 30 -19.17 -28.48 -11.88
CA GLU A 30 -20.52 -29.06 -11.77
C GLU A 30 -21.59 -27.97 -11.78
N ALA A 31 -21.34 -26.83 -11.14
CA ALA A 31 -22.24 -25.69 -11.21
C ALA A 31 -22.39 -25.12 -12.63
N ILE A 32 -21.28 -25.05 -13.41
CA ILE A 32 -21.30 -24.63 -14.82
C ILE A 32 -22.04 -25.65 -15.69
N TYR A 33 -21.83 -26.94 -15.44
CA TYR A 33 -22.54 -28.01 -16.13
C TYR A 33 -24.06 -27.92 -15.91
N LEU A 34 -24.48 -27.72 -14.65
CA LEU A 34 -25.88 -27.56 -14.30
C LEU A 34 -26.52 -26.33 -14.94
N PHE A 35 -25.79 -25.21 -15.01
CA PHE A 35 -26.24 -24.04 -15.76
C PHE A 35 -26.39 -24.31 -17.25
N SER A 36 -25.44 -25.04 -17.85
CA SER A 36 -25.53 -25.43 -19.26
C SER A 36 -26.75 -26.32 -19.52
N ARG A 37 -27.04 -27.27 -18.61
CA ARG A 37 -28.26 -28.09 -18.68
C ARG A 37 -29.54 -27.28 -18.54
N MET A 38 -29.57 -26.31 -17.62
CA MET A 38 -30.71 -25.42 -17.43
C MET A 38 -31.08 -24.70 -18.75
N LEU A 39 -30.08 -24.24 -19.49
CA LEU A 39 -30.26 -23.64 -20.82
C LEU A 39 -30.78 -24.64 -21.86
N VAL A 40 -30.25 -25.87 -21.89
CA VAL A 40 -30.69 -26.94 -22.80
C VAL A 40 -32.15 -27.34 -22.55
N LEU A 41 -32.58 -27.33 -21.28
CA LEU A 41 -33.96 -27.62 -20.88
C LEU A 41 -34.91 -26.42 -21.09
N ASN A 42 -34.46 -25.33 -21.72
CA ASN A 42 -35.20 -24.08 -21.91
C ASN A 42 -35.73 -23.44 -20.61
N ILE A 43 -35.11 -23.74 -19.47
CA ILE A 43 -35.43 -23.08 -18.20
C ILE A 43 -34.72 -21.72 -18.22
N ARG A 44 -35.49 -20.62 -18.31
CA ARG A 44 -34.93 -19.27 -18.40
C ARG A 44 -34.19 -18.90 -17.10
N PRO A 45 -32.87 -18.63 -17.13
CA PRO A 45 -32.15 -18.17 -15.95
C PRO A 45 -32.65 -16.82 -15.45
N SER A 46 -32.56 -16.62 -14.13
CA SER A 46 -32.89 -15.37 -13.46
C SER A 46 -31.65 -14.50 -13.22
N GLU A 47 -31.85 -13.27 -12.77
CA GLU A 47 -30.77 -12.39 -12.32
C GLU A 47 -29.90 -13.03 -11.20
N PHE A 48 -30.50 -13.80 -10.30
CA PHE A 48 -29.81 -14.53 -9.24
C PHE A 48 -28.96 -15.68 -9.78
N THR A 49 -29.43 -16.35 -10.83
CA THR A 49 -28.69 -17.40 -11.53
C THR A 49 -27.41 -16.81 -12.13
N PHE A 50 -27.53 -15.67 -12.82
CA PHE A 50 -26.38 -14.98 -13.40
C PHE A 50 -25.42 -14.44 -12.35
N GLY A 51 -25.92 -13.85 -11.26
CA GLY A 51 -25.05 -13.40 -10.15
C GLY A 51 -24.19 -14.54 -9.60
N THR A 52 -24.74 -15.76 -9.51
CA THR A 52 -24.00 -16.95 -9.07
C THR A 52 -22.97 -17.41 -10.10
N ILE A 53 -23.36 -17.53 -11.37
CA ILE A 53 -22.48 -18.05 -12.43
C ILE A 53 -21.34 -17.08 -12.78
N ILE A 54 -21.58 -15.77 -12.74
CA ILE A 54 -20.55 -14.75 -12.93
C ILE A 54 -19.49 -14.84 -11.83
N HIS A 55 -19.90 -15.07 -10.59
CA HIS A 55 -18.98 -15.26 -9.47
C HIS A 55 -18.08 -16.50 -9.64
N LEU A 56 -18.60 -17.57 -10.25
CA LEU A 56 -17.79 -18.77 -10.58
C LEU A 56 -16.68 -18.45 -11.57
N SER A 57 -17.00 -17.77 -12.69
CA SER A 57 -16.00 -17.38 -13.70
C SER A 57 -14.92 -16.47 -13.10
N THR A 58 -15.32 -15.56 -12.21
CA THR A 58 -14.38 -14.72 -11.45
C THR A 58 -13.42 -15.56 -10.60
N SER A 59 -13.94 -16.57 -9.91
CA SER A 59 -13.16 -17.46 -9.02
C SER A 59 -12.20 -18.36 -9.80
N LEU A 60 -12.61 -18.81 -10.98
CA LEU A 60 -11.79 -19.63 -11.89
C LEU A 60 -10.78 -18.81 -12.70
N GLN A 61 -10.88 -17.48 -12.68
CA GLN A 61 -10.12 -16.57 -13.53
C GLN A 61 -10.24 -16.87 -15.04
N ASP A 62 -11.38 -17.45 -15.46
CA ASP A 62 -11.61 -17.85 -16.85
C ASP A 62 -12.36 -16.76 -17.62
N LEU A 63 -11.60 -16.02 -18.45
CA LEU A 63 -12.13 -14.95 -19.30
C LEU A 63 -13.03 -15.47 -20.43
N ASN A 64 -12.78 -16.67 -20.96
CA ASN A 64 -13.59 -17.21 -22.05
C ASN A 64 -14.97 -17.59 -21.55
N LEU A 65 -15.03 -18.24 -20.38
CA LEU A 65 -16.28 -18.51 -19.70
C LEU A 65 -17.02 -17.20 -19.38
N GLY A 66 -16.32 -16.17 -18.91
CA GLY A 66 -16.89 -14.86 -18.66
C GLY A 66 -17.57 -14.24 -19.89
N LYS A 67 -16.91 -14.28 -21.04
CA LYS A 67 -17.45 -13.81 -22.33
C LYS A 67 -18.68 -14.60 -22.77
N GLN A 68 -18.68 -15.92 -22.58
CA GLN A 68 -19.84 -16.77 -22.89
C GLN A 68 -21.04 -16.44 -21.99
N ILE A 69 -20.79 -16.22 -20.69
CA ILE A 69 -21.83 -15.82 -19.74
C ILE A 69 -22.42 -14.46 -20.12
N GLN A 70 -21.58 -13.45 -20.45
CA GLN A 70 -22.08 -12.16 -20.93
C GLN A 70 -22.93 -12.33 -22.20
N ALA A 71 -22.44 -13.05 -23.21
CA ALA A 71 -23.18 -13.24 -24.45
C ALA A 71 -24.55 -13.92 -24.21
N CYS A 72 -24.60 -14.88 -23.29
CA CYS A 72 -25.85 -15.51 -22.85
C CYS A 72 -26.77 -14.50 -22.16
N ALA A 73 -26.26 -13.68 -21.23
CA ALA A 73 -27.03 -12.64 -20.54
C ALA A 73 -27.61 -11.62 -21.53
N THR A 74 -26.82 -11.18 -22.52
CA THR A 74 -27.26 -10.25 -23.57
C THR A 74 -28.36 -10.88 -24.43
N LYS A 75 -28.20 -12.14 -24.86
CA LYS A 75 -29.22 -12.85 -25.65
C LYS A 75 -30.55 -13.00 -24.90
N LEU A 76 -30.52 -13.09 -23.57
CA LEU A 76 -31.70 -13.20 -22.71
C LEU A 76 -32.28 -11.84 -22.29
N GLY A 77 -31.66 -10.73 -22.70
CA GLY A 77 -32.04 -9.36 -22.34
C GLY A 77 -31.72 -8.99 -20.88
N LEU A 78 -30.89 -9.79 -20.21
CA LEU A 78 -30.57 -9.61 -18.80
C LEU A 78 -29.35 -8.70 -18.58
N SER A 79 -28.53 -8.43 -19.60
CA SER A 79 -27.37 -7.51 -19.48
C SER A 79 -27.79 -6.07 -19.17
N LEU A 80 -29.00 -5.66 -19.60
CA LEU A 80 -29.56 -4.34 -19.31
C LEU A 80 -29.94 -4.17 -17.83
N ASN A 81 -30.18 -5.27 -17.10
CA ASN A 81 -30.54 -5.22 -15.68
C ASN A 81 -29.32 -4.81 -14.85
N VAL A 82 -29.48 -3.79 -14.00
CA VAL A 82 -28.39 -3.20 -13.21
C VAL A 82 -27.65 -4.21 -12.32
N PHE A 83 -28.32 -5.24 -11.80
CA PHE A 83 -27.69 -6.26 -10.94
C PHE A 83 -26.79 -7.20 -11.77
N VAL A 84 -27.31 -7.71 -12.89
CA VAL A 84 -26.56 -8.61 -13.77
C VAL A 84 -25.43 -7.86 -14.48
N GLY A 85 -25.71 -6.67 -15.01
CA GLY A 85 -24.72 -5.82 -15.66
C GLY A 85 -23.60 -5.38 -14.71
N SER A 86 -23.92 -4.99 -13.46
CA SER A 86 -22.89 -4.68 -12.46
C SER A 86 -22.03 -5.89 -12.08
N ALA A 87 -22.61 -7.10 -12.08
CA ALA A 87 -21.84 -8.32 -11.85
C ALA A 87 -20.90 -8.65 -13.03
N ILE A 88 -21.37 -8.50 -14.27
CA ILE A 88 -20.53 -8.68 -15.48
C ILE A 88 -19.39 -7.64 -15.49
N LEU A 89 -19.70 -6.40 -15.11
CA LEU A 89 -18.70 -5.35 -14.94
C LEU A 89 -17.63 -5.72 -13.90
N ASP A 90 -18.04 -6.16 -12.70
CA ASP A 90 -17.14 -6.59 -11.63
C ASP A 90 -16.25 -7.76 -12.06
N LEU A 91 -16.81 -8.72 -12.80
CA LEU A 91 -16.06 -9.82 -13.41
C LEU A 91 -14.91 -9.30 -14.29
N TYR A 92 -15.19 -8.42 -15.26
CA TYR A 92 -14.15 -7.90 -16.16
C TYR A 92 -13.11 -7.03 -15.46
N VAL A 93 -13.55 -6.25 -14.47
CA VAL A 93 -12.65 -5.46 -13.64
C VAL A 93 -11.69 -6.36 -12.83
N LYS A 94 -12.18 -7.48 -12.28
CA LYS A 94 -11.35 -8.46 -11.56
C LYS A 94 -10.38 -9.20 -12.48
N LEU A 95 -10.85 -9.61 -13.66
CA LEU A 95 -10.02 -10.20 -14.72
C LEU A 95 -9.08 -9.19 -15.40
N SER A 96 -9.13 -7.91 -14.98
CA SER A 96 -8.22 -6.86 -15.41
C SER A 96 -8.30 -6.53 -16.91
N THR A 97 -9.47 -6.74 -17.50
CA THR A 97 -9.86 -6.43 -18.89
C THR A 97 -10.76 -5.19 -18.91
N ILE A 98 -10.14 -4.02 -18.87
CA ILE A 98 -10.85 -2.75 -18.61
C ILE A 98 -11.71 -2.27 -19.79
N GLU A 99 -11.36 -2.65 -21.02
CA GLU A 99 -12.13 -2.28 -22.22
C GLU A 99 -13.46 -3.05 -22.27
N GLU A 100 -13.43 -4.35 -21.94
CA GLU A 100 -14.63 -5.18 -21.76
C GLU A 100 -15.51 -4.65 -20.62
N ALA A 101 -14.90 -4.19 -19.53
CA ALA A 101 -15.61 -3.57 -18.42
C ALA A 101 -16.33 -2.29 -18.86
N GLY A 102 -15.67 -1.42 -19.64
CA GLY A 102 -16.29 -0.20 -20.19
C GLY A 102 -17.52 -0.52 -21.06
N ARG A 103 -17.41 -1.50 -21.97
CA ARG A 103 -18.54 -1.95 -22.78
C ARG A 103 -19.69 -2.53 -21.94
N ALA A 104 -19.35 -3.36 -20.94
CA ALA A 104 -20.35 -3.93 -20.04
C ALA A 104 -21.07 -2.86 -19.22
N PHE A 105 -20.42 -1.72 -18.92
CA PHE A 105 -21.05 -0.59 -18.26
C PHE A 105 -22.00 0.18 -19.18
N GLU A 106 -21.63 0.38 -20.45
CA GLU A 106 -22.49 1.03 -21.46
C GLU A 106 -23.78 0.23 -21.72
N ASP A 107 -23.74 -1.08 -21.57
CA ASP A 107 -24.91 -1.96 -21.71
C ASP A 107 -25.92 -1.83 -20.55
N ILE A 108 -25.55 -1.22 -19.40
CA ILE A 108 -26.42 -1.16 -18.22
C ILE A 108 -27.49 -0.09 -18.41
N HIS A 109 -28.76 -0.47 -18.27
CA HIS A 109 -29.85 0.50 -18.17
C HIS A 109 -29.88 1.11 -16.76
N GLU A 110 -29.83 2.44 -16.68
CA GLU A 110 -29.78 3.22 -15.42
C GLU A 110 -28.70 2.71 -14.43
N PRO A 111 -27.40 2.90 -14.76
CA PRO A 111 -26.31 2.45 -13.89
C PRO A 111 -26.40 3.09 -12.50
N ASN A 112 -26.26 2.27 -11.46
CA ASN A 112 -26.32 2.74 -10.08
C ASN A 112 -24.92 3.04 -9.52
N VAL A 113 -24.86 3.53 -8.28
CA VAL A 113 -23.57 3.84 -7.61
C VAL A 113 -22.61 2.64 -7.61
N VAL A 114 -23.10 1.41 -7.49
CA VAL A 114 -22.25 0.20 -7.51
C VAL A 114 -21.63 -0.01 -8.89
N SER A 115 -22.39 0.18 -9.98
CA SER A 115 -21.87 0.11 -11.35
C SER A 115 -20.77 1.14 -11.56
N TYR A 116 -21.02 2.41 -11.22
CA TYR A 116 -20.05 3.50 -11.37
C TYR A 116 -18.79 3.24 -10.54
N THR A 117 -18.93 2.92 -9.25
CA THR A 117 -17.78 2.73 -8.35
C THR A 117 -16.93 1.51 -8.72
N THR A 118 -17.55 0.45 -9.25
CA THR A 118 -16.84 -0.73 -9.77
C THR A 118 -15.96 -0.36 -10.96
N LEU A 119 -16.49 0.37 -11.94
CA LEU A 119 -15.71 0.79 -13.12
C LEU A 119 -14.62 1.81 -12.75
N ILE A 120 -14.93 2.78 -11.88
CA ILE A 120 -13.95 3.72 -11.30
C ILE A 120 -12.79 2.94 -10.67
N TRP A 121 -13.07 1.93 -9.84
CA TRP A 121 -12.02 1.11 -9.24
C TRP A 121 -11.19 0.36 -10.30
N GLY A 122 -11.83 -0.13 -11.37
CA GLY A 122 -11.14 -0.71 -12.52
C GLY A 122 -10.16 0.25 -13.20
N TYR A 123 -10.58 1.50 -13.45
CA TYR A 123 -9.70 2.53 -14.01
C TYR A 123 -8.55 2.87 -13.07
N LEU A 124 -8.84 3.05 -11.77
CA LEU A 124 -7.82 3.32 -10.75
C LEU A 124 -6.80 2.18 -10.69
N LYS A 125 -7.22 0.91 -10.73
CA LYS A 125 -6.32 -0.26 -10.72
C LYS A 125 -5.33 -0.24 -11.89
N LYS A 126 -5.78 0.21 -13.06
CA LYS A 126 -4.98 0.36 -14.31
C LYS A 126 -4.28 1.71 -14.44
N GLU A 127 -4.32 2.55 -13.40
CA GLU A 127 -3.69 3.89 -13.38
C GLU A 127 -4.23 4.85 -14.45
N ARG A 128 -5.47 4.60 -14.91
CA ARG A 128 -6.22 5.48 -15.81
C ARG A 128 -6.99 6.54 -15.00
N LEU A 129 -6.25 7.43 -14.33
CA LEU A 129 -6.82 8.37 -13.37
C LEU A 129 -7.80 9.38 -14.00
N ASP A 130 -7.51 9.83 -15.22
CA ASP A 130 -8.34 10.76 -15.97
C ASP A 130 -9.72 10.16 -16.30
N ASP A 131 -9.76 8.89 -16.69
CA ASP A 131 -11.02 8.17 -16.93
C ASP A 131 -11.81 7.96 -15.64
N ALA A 132 -11.11 7.65 -14.54
CA ALA A 132 -11.74 7.48 -13.23
C ALA A 132 -12.40 8.78 -12.74
N ILE A 133 -11.69 9.92 -12.79
CA ILE A 133 -12.28 11.21 -12.41
C ILE A 133 -13.34 11.65 -13.40
N GLY A 134 -13.14 11.47 -14.71
CA GLY A 134 -14.13 11.78 -15.73
C GLY A 134 -15.46 11.06 -15.46
N LEU A 135 -15.40 9.74 -15.26
CA LEU A 135 -16.58 8.93 -14.93
C LEU A 135 -17.23 9.38 -13.61
N PHE A 136 -16.44 9.62 -12.56
CA PHE A 136 -16.94 10.11 -11.27
C PHE A 136 -17.71 11.43 -11.41
N ARG A 137 -17.24 12.36 -12.23
CA ARG A 137 -17.91 13.65 -12.47
C ARG A 137 -19.24 13.51 -13.22
N THR A 138 -19.42 12.44 -14.00
CA THR A 138 -20.69 12.16 -14.72
C THR A 138 -21.73 11.44 -13.87
N MET A 139 -21.41 11.01 -12.65
CA MET A 139 -22.34 10.29 -11.78
C MET A 139 -23.58 11.14 -11.47
N PRO A 140 -24.80 10.62 -11.71
CA PRO A 140 -26.04 11.35 -11.39
C PRO A 140 -26.19 11.62 -9.89
N GLU A 141 -25.79 10.66 -9.06
CA GLU A 141 -25.78 10.76 -7.61
C GLU A 141 -24.42 10.33 -7.07
N ARG A 142 -23.77 11.21 -6.31
CA ARG A 142 -22.51 10.92 -5.61
C ARG A 142 -22.78 10.82 -4.12
N ASN A 143 -22.53 9.64 -3.55
CA ASN A 143 -22.67 9.38 -2.12
C ASN A 143 -21.31 9.06 -1.47
N VAL A 144 -21.31 8.84 -0.15
CA VAL A 144 -20.09 8.56 0.62
C VAL A 144 -19.28 7.37 0.06
N VAL A 145 -19.93 6.35 -0.50
CA VAL A 145 -19.24 5.19 -1.10
C VAL A 145 -18.43 5.62 -2.33
N SER A 146 -19.04 6.42 -3.22
CA SER A 146 -18.36 6.92 -4.41
C SER A 146 -17.19 7.85 -4.11
N TRP A 147 -17.33 8.72 -3.11
CA TRP A 147 -16.23 9.58 -2.65
C TRP A 147 -15.10 8.76 -2.01
N ASN A 148 -15.43 7.77 -1.18
CA ASN A 148 -14.43 6.91 -0.55
C ASN A 148 -13.67 6.08 -1.58
N ALA A 149 -14.33 5.62 -2.65
CA ALA A 149 -13.67 4.92 -3.76
C ALA A 149 -12.61 5.81 -4.43
N MET A 150 -12.95 7.08 -4.68
CA MET A 150 -12.02 8.06 -5.27
C MET A 150 -10.88 8.40 -4.31
N ILE A 151 -11.18 8.83 -3.09
CA ILE A 151 -10.16 9.23 -2.09
C ILE A 151 -9.21 8.07 -1.79
N GLY A 152 -9.77 6.89 -1.51
CA GLY A 152 -8.99 5.70 -1.19
C GLY A 152 -8.15 5.22 -2.37
N GLY A 153 -8.72 5.18 -3.57
CA GLY A 153 -8.00 4.71 -4.76
C GLY A 153 -6.90 5.67 -5.23
N TYR A 154 -7.12 6.99 -5.19
CA TYR A 154 -6.06 7.98 -5.46
C TYR A 154 -4.92 7.86 -4.44
N SER A 155 -5.23 7.73 -3.14
CA SER A 155 -4.20 7.54 -2.10
C SER A 155 -3.39 6.25 -2.31
N GLN A 156 -4.05 5.14 -2.66
CA GLN A 156 -3.36 3.86 -2.94
C GLN A 156 -2.43 3.93 -4.15
N LYS A 157 -2.72 4.80 -5.11
CA LYS A 157 -1.87 5.05 -6.29
C LYS A 157 -0.82 6.13 -6.09
N GLY A 158 -0.69 6.68 -4.88
CA GLY A 158 0.32 7.68 -4.56
C GLY A 158 -0.08 9.13 -4.87
N HIS A 159 -1.26 9.35 -5.45
CA HIS A 159 -1.84 10.67 -5.74
C HIS A 159 -2.53 11.24 -4.50
N ASN A 160 -1.72 11.45 -3.46
CA ASN A 160 -2.18 11.76 -2.12
C ASN A 160 -2.68 13.22 -1.99
N GLU A 161 -2.14 14.16 -2.75
CA GLU A 161 -2.62 15.56 -2.77
C GLU A 161 -4.03 15.64 -3.35
N GLU A 162 -4.26 14.96 -4.47
CA GLU A 162 -5.56 14.86 -5.12
C GLU A 162 -6.58 14.13 -4.23
N ALA A 163 -6.17 13.07 -3.54
CA ALA A 163 -7.03 12.39 -2.56
C ALA A 163 -7.45 13.31 -1.40
N VAL A 164 -6.52 14.13 -0.88
CA VAL A 164 -6.83 15.15 0.14
C VAL A 164 -7.79 16.21 -0.40
N ASN A 165 -7.57 16.67 -1.63
CA ASN A 165 -8.45 17.65 -2.28
C ASN A 165 -9.86 17.10 -2.52
N LEU A 166 -9.99 15.83 -2.91
CA LEU A 166 -11.29 15.14 -3.04
C LEU A 166 -12.03 15.06 -1.71
N PHE A 167 -11.34 14.80 -0.60
CA PHE A 167 -11.96 14.83 0.73
C PHE A 167 -12.47 16.23 1.11
N ILE A 168 -11.69 17.28 0.82
CA ILE A 168 -12.10 18.67 1.05
C ILE A 168 -13.32 19.02 0.17
N GLU A 169 -13.33 18.55 -1.07
CA GLU A 169 -14.44 18.76 -1.99
C GLU A 169 -15.73 18.05 -1.52
N MET A 170 -15.63 16.80 -1.06
CA MET A 170 -16.74 16.08 -0.42
C MET A 170 -17.38 16.90 0.72
N LEU A 171 -16.55 17.51 1.58
CA LEU A 171 -17.02 18.38 2.66
C LEU A 171 -17.68 19.66 2.14
N ARG A 172 -17.15 20.27 1.08
CA ARG A 172 -17.72 21.48 0.46
C ARG A 172 -19.06 21.21 -0.22
N GLU A 173 -19.25 20.01 -0.77
CA GLU A 173 -20.54 19.56 -1.28
C GLU A 173 -21.55 19.19 -0.17
N GLY A 174 -21.19 19.33 1.11
CA GLY A 174 -22.08 19.14 2.25
C GLY A 174 -22.28 17.68 2.66
N LEU A 175 -21.51 16.74 2.10
CA LEU A 175 -21.57 15.34 2.48
C LEU A 175 -20.82 15.10 3.79
N LEU A 176 -21.49 14.43 4.74
CA LEU A 176 -20.90 14.08 6.02
C LEU A 176 -19.99 12.84 5.88
N PRO A 177 -18.69 12.93 6.22
CA PRO A 177 -17.80 11.77 6.27
C PRO A 177 -18.25 10.77 7.33
N ASN A 178 -18.04 9.48 7.05
CA ASN A 178 -18.32 8.40 7.99
C ASN A 178 -17.03 7.70 8.46
N GLN A 179 -17.19 6.62 9.22
CA GLN A 179 -16.07 5.84 9.78
C GLN A 179 -15.12 5.28 8.70
N SER A 180 -15.58 5.04 7.47
CA SER A 180 -14.73 4.53 6.38
C SER A 180 -14.07 5.65 5.57
N THR A 181 -14.56 6.89 5.62
CA THR A 181 -13.97 8.03 4.92
C THR A 181 -12.67 8.50 5.57
N PHE A 182 -12.64 8.65 6.89
CA PHE A 182 -11.47 9.22 7.58
C PHE A 182 -10.18 8.43 7.37
N PRO A 183 -10.15 7.09 7.44
CA PRO A 183 -8.93 6.32 7.20
C PRO A 183 -8.32 6.55 5.81
N CYS A 184 -9.13 6.72 4.77
CA CYS A 184 -8.67 7.07 3.43
C CYS A 184 -8.02 8.46 3.41
N ALA A 185 -8.70 9.46 3.97
CA ALA A 185 -8.19 10.84 4.02
C ALA A 185 -6.93 10.98 4.91
N MET A 186 -6.89 10.28 6.05
CA MET A 186 -5.75 10.26 6.96
C MET A 186 -4.53 9.59 6.32
N SER A 187 -4.72 8.47 5.62
CA SER A 187 -3.64 7.81 4.88
C SER A 187 -3.05 8.75 3.82
N ALA A 188 -3.89 9.45 3.06
CA ALA A 188 -3.45 10.42 2.07
C ALA A 188 -2.65 11.56 2.73
N ALA A 189 -3.20 12.19 3.76
CA ALA A 189 -2.54 13.27 4.49
C ALA A 189 -1.21 12.83 5.13
N ALA A 190 -1.14 11.60 5.64
CA ALA A 190 0.06 11.03 6.23
C ALA A 190 1.19 10.88 5.20
N ASN A 191 0.86 10.43 3.99
CA ASN A 191 1.84 10.18 2.94
C ASN A 191 2.46 11.46 2.38
N ILE A 192 1.80 12.62 2.51
CA ILE A 192 2.35 13.95 2.16
C ILE A 192 2.80 14.75 3.39
N ALA A 193 2.88 14.10 4.56
CA ALA A 193 3.26 14.72 5.84
C ALA A 193 2.48 16.01 6.18
N ALA A 194 1.19 16.10 5.78
CA ALA A 194 0.36 17.28 5.95
C ALA A 194 -0.25 17.34 7.37
N LEU A 195 0.59 17.64 8.37
CA LEU A 195 0.21 17.63 9.79
C LEU A 195 -0.95 18.58 10.11
N GLY A 196 -0.95 19.80 9.57
CA GLY A 196 -2.01 20.79 9.79
C GLY A 196 -3.37 20.34 9.26
N MET A 197 -3.38 19.80 8.03
CA MET A 197 -4.58 19.24 7.41
C MET A 197 -5.11 18.03 8.17
N GLY A 198 -4.25 17.08 8.54
CA GLY A 198 -4.72 15.90 9.26
C GLY A 198 -5.18 16.20 10.70
N ARG A 199 -4.65 17.25 11.36
CA ARG A 199 -5.24 17.78 12.61
C ARG A 199 -6.66 18.31 12.39
N SER A 200 -6.90 18.99 11.28
CA SER A 200 -8.24 19.44 10.89
C SER A 200 -9.17 18.27 10.59
N PHE A 201 -8.67 17.21 9.94
CA PHE A 201 -9.43 15.99 9.68
C PHE A 201 -9.73 15.23 10.98
N HIS A 202 -8.81 15.22 11.94
CA HIS A 202 -9.03 14.61 13.26
C HIS A 202 -10.12 15.36 14.02
N ALA A 203 -10.07 16.69 14.02
CA ALA A 203 -11.15 17.51 14.60
C ALA A 203 -12.49 17.27 13.90
N CYS A 204 -12.49 17.12 12.56
CA CYS A 204 -13.68 16.75 11.80
C CYS A 204 -14.21 15.37 12.20
N ALA A 205 -13.34 14.37 12.40
CA ALA A 205 -13.74 13.04 12.86
C ALA A 205 -14.43 13.07 14.23
N ILE A 206 -13.89 13.86 15.17
CA ILE A 206 -14.49 14.03 16.50
C ILE A 206 -15.86 14.72 16.41
N LYS A 207 -16.03 15.69 15.50
CA LYS A 207 -17.30 16.43 15.34
C LYS A 207 -18.38 15.63 14.60
N SER A 208 -17.98 14.89 13.56
CA SER A 208 -18.90 14.22 12.65
C SER A 208 -19.26 12.79 13.09
N LEU A 209 -18.43 12.17 13.94
CA LEU A 209 -18.66 10.83 14.45
C LEU A 209 -19.05 10.88 15.92
N GLU A 210 -20.18 10.28 16.27
CA GLU A 210 -20.62 10.15 17.67
C GLU A 210 -19.57 9.43 18.54
N LYS A 211 -18.97 8.36 17.99
CA LYS A 211 -17.87 7.61 18.59
C LYS A 211 -16.90 7.16 17.49
N PRO A 212 -15.70 7.74 17.36
CA PRO A 212 -14.68 7.22 16.47
C PRO A 212 -14.32 5.78 16.84
N GLY A 213 -14.48 4.85 15.90
CA GLY A 213 -14.14 3.44 16.13
C GLY A 213 -12.63 3.20 16.15
N VAL A 214 -12.22 2.00 16.56
CA VAL A 214 -10.81 1.58 16.59
C VAL A 214 -10.12 1.73 15.22
N PHE A 215 -10.87 1.59 14.12
CA PHE A 215 -10.34 1.75 12.77
C PHE A 215 -9.91 3.19 12.47
N VAL A 216 -10.73 4.19 12.83
CA VAL A 216 -10.39 5.61 12.72
C VAL A 216 -9.23 5.94 13.64
N GLY A 217 -9.26 5.47 14.89
CA GLY A 217 -8.19 5.69 15.84
C GLY A 217 -6.85 5.10 15.39
N ASN A 218 -6.83 3.90 14.81
CA ASN A 218 -5.62 3.31 14.23
C ASN A 218 -5.07 4.12 13.04
N SER A 219 -5.94 4.65 12.19
CA SER A 219 -5.52 5.53 11.08
C SER A 219 -4.90 6.84 11.60
N LEU A 220 -5.40 7.37 12.71
CA LEU A 220 -4.86 8.55 13.38
C LEU A 220 -3.48 8.29 14.03
N VAL A 221 -3.32 7.16 14.73
CA VAL A 221 -2.00 6.74 15.26
C VAL A 221 -0.97 6.67 14.13
N SER A 222 -1.31 5.97 13.04
CA SER A 222 -0.42 5.87 11.88
C SER A 222 -0.14 7.22 11.21
N PHE A 223 -1.16 8.08 11.09
CA PHE A 223 -1.02 9.42 10.54
C PHE A 223 -0.02 10.26 11.34
N TYR A 224 -0.23 10.38 12.66
CA TYR A 224 0.63 11.19 13.51
C TYR A 224 2.06 10.67 13.53
N ALA A 225 2.24 9.34 13.58
CA ALA A 225 3.57 8.74 13.51
C ALA A 225 4.27 9.01 12.17
N LYS A 226 3.58 8.90 11.04
CA LYS A 226 4.14 9.21 9.70
C LYS A 226 4.47 10.69 9.53
N CYS A 227 3.75 11.59 10.22
CA CYS A 227 4.08 13.01 10.27
C CYS A 227 5.16 13.36 11.32
N GLY A 228 5.73 12.37 12.01
CA GLY A 228 6.74 12.58 13.05
C GLY A 228 6.21 13.15 14.37
N SER A 229 4.90 13.35 14.52
CA SER A 229 4.28 13.82 15.77
C SER A 229 4.01 12.63 16.69
N MET A 230 5.07 12.11 17.29
CA MET A 230 4.99 10.86 18.02
C MET A 230 4.22 10.97 19.34
N GLU A 231 4.25 12.13 19.98
CA GLU A 231 3.51 12.41 21.20
C GLU A 231 2.00 12.41 20.93
N ASP A 232 1.56 13.02 19.82
CA ASP A 232 0.16 12.97 19.38
C ASP A 232 -0.24 11.53 19.02
N SER A 233 0.63 10.79 18.34
CA SER A 233 0.41 9.36 18.02
C SER A 233 0.18 8.53 19.28
N LEU A 234 1.05 8.68 20.29
CA LEU A 234 0.92 7.99 21.57
C LEU A 234 -0.33 8.43 22.33
N LEU A 235 -0.68 9.72 22.30
CA LEU A 235 -1.89 10.24 22.92
C LEU A 235 -3.15 9.58 22.34
N VAL A 236 -3.24 9.46 21.01
CA VAL A 236 -4.36 8.77 20.35
C VAL A 236 -4.37 7.30 20.74
N PHE A 237 -3.23 6.61 20.71
CA PHE A 237 -3.13 5.21 21.10
C PHE A 237 -3.58 4.97 22.55
N ASN A 238 -3.21 5.87 23.47
CA ASN A 238 -3.60 5.80 24.88
C ASN A 238 -5.09 6.09 25.11
N LYS A 239 -5.73 6.84 24.21
CA LYS A 239 -7.18 7.14 24.25
C LYS A 239 -8.05 6.09 23.58
N LEU A 240 -7.48 5.11 22.88
CA LEU A 240 -8.25 4.00 22.30
C LEU A 240 -8.93 3.18 23.40
N PRO A 241 -10.26 2.98 23.34
CA PRO A 241 -10.99 2.20 24.33
C PRO A 241 -10.59 0.72 24.28
N GLU A 242 -10.39 0.21 23.06
CA GLU A 242 -9.91 -1.15 22.79
C GLU A 242 -8.72 -1.06 21.82
N ARG A 243 -7.66 -1.81 22.13
CA ARG A 243 -6.46 -1.90 21.29
C ARG A 243 -6.42 -3.28 20.67
N ASN A 244 -6.42 -3.32 19.34
CA ASN A 244 -6.25 -4.56 18.60
C ASN A 244 -4.82 -4.65 18.05
N LEU A 245 -4.54 -5.74 17.33
CA LEU A 245 -3.23 -5.98 16.72
C LEU A 245 -2.80 -4.84 15.79
N VAL A 246 -3.75 -4.21 15.09
CA VAL A 246 -3.47 -3.06 14.21
C VAL A 246 -3.07 -1.84 15.02
N SER A 247 -3.69 -1.59 16.18
CA SER A 247 -3.30 -0.51 17.10
C SER A 247 -1.85 -0.65 17.55
N TRP A 248 -1.46 -1.83 18.04
CA TRP A 248 -0.09 -2.09 18.49
C TRP A 248 0.92 -1.99 17.36
N ASN A 249 0.61 -2.58 16.20
CA ASN A 249 1.47 -2.51 15.02
C ASN A 249 1.68 -1.06 14.55
N ALA A 250 0.65 -0.21 14.61
CA ALA A 250 0.78 1.19 14.23
C ALA A 250 1.81 1.93 15.10
N VAL A 251 1.82 1.70 16.43
CA VAL A 251 2.80 2.32 17.32
C VAL A 251 4.19 1.72 17.14
N ILE A 252 4.31 0.38 17.09
CA ILE A 252 5.61 -0.30 16.92
C ILE A 252 6.28 0.14 15.62
N CYS A 253 5.58 0.04 14.49
CA CYS A 253 6.11 0.49 13.20
C CYS A 253 6.38 2.00 13.18
N GLY A 254 5.48 2.80 13.77
CA GLY A 254 5.62 4.25 13.81
C GLY A 254 6.88 4.70 14.56
N TYR A 255 7.13 4.14 15.75
CA TYR A 255 8.34 4.45 16.53
C TYR A 255 9.60 3.90 15.84
N ALA A 256 9.54 2.70 15.26
CA ALA A 256 10.66 2.12 14.51
C ALA A 256 11.09 3.00 13.34
N GLN A 257 10.14 3.44 12.50
CA GLN A 257 10.40 4.28 11.32
C GLN A 257 10.92 5.68 11.66
N ASN A 258 10.60 6.19 12.85
CA ASN A 258 11.10 7.47 13.35
C ASN A 258 12.43 7.33 14.13
N GLY A 259 13.16 6.21 13.93
CA GLY A 259 14.47 5.98 14.54
C GLY A 259 14.42 5.66 16.05
N ARG A 260 13.23 5.48 16.63
CA ARG A 260 13.04 5.22 18.06
C ARG A 260 12.88 3.73 18.33
N GLY A 261 13.83 2.94 17.82
CA GLY A 261 13.74 1.48 17.79
C GLY A 261 13.66 0.82 19.17
N LYS A 262 14.36 1.35 20.19
CA LYS A 262 14.27 0.82 21.56
C LYS A 262 12.84 0.94 22.12
N GLU A 263 12.23 2.11 21.98
CA GLU A 263 10.83 2.32 22.40
C GLU A 263 9.86 1.42 21.62
N ALA A 264 10.11 1.17 20.33
CA ALA A 264 9.31 0.24 19.54
C ALA A 264 9.38 -1.20 20.09
N ILE A 265 10.56 -1.65 20.53
CA ILE A 265 10.74 -2.94 21.21
C ILE A 265 10.03 -2.96 22.56
N ASP A 266 10.07 -1.86 23.34
CA ASP A 266 9.33 -1.76 24.60
C ASP A 266 7.80 -1.88 24.39
N PHE A 267 7.26 -1.28 23.31
CA PHE A 267 5.86 -1.46 22.96
C PHE A 267 5.54 -2.90 22.57
N PHE A 268 6.43 -3.59 21.88
CA PHE A 268 6.27 -5.01 21.59
C PHE A 268 6.26 -5.86 22.86
N GLN A 269 7.16 -5.61 23.82
CA GLN A 269 7.16 -6.30 25.10
C GLN A 269 5.85 -6.07 25.86
N LYS A 270 5.32 -4.83 25.86
CA LYS A 270 3.99 -4.53 26.42
C LYS A 270 2.87 -5.29 25.70
N MET A 271 2.93 -5.38 24.37
CA MET A 271 1.97 -6.16 23.58
C MET A 271 1.99 -7.65 23.95
N GLN A 272 3.15 -8.22 24.27
CA GLN A 272 3.28 -9.64 24.67
C GLN A 272 2.57 -9.97 25.99
N HIS A 273 2.25 -8.97 26.81
CA HIS A 273 1.43 -9.14 28.02
C HIS A 273 -0.09 -9.11 27.74
N THR A 274 -0.48 -9.08 26.47
CA THR A 274 -1.88 -9.20 26.01
C THR A 274 -2.10 -10.55 25.33
N ASP A 275 -3.35 -10.93 25.10
CA ASP A 275 -3.69 -12.18 24.39
C ASP A 275 -3.45 -12.11 22.87
N LEU A 276 -2.95 -10.97 22.36
CA LEU A 276 -2.73 -10.73 20.94
C LEU A 276 -1.45 -11.42 20.45
N GLN A 277 -1.57 -12.19 19.39
CA GLN A 277 -0.42 -12.84 18.75
C GLN A 277 0.26 -11.89 17.73
N PRO A 278 1.59 -11.75 17.78
CA PRO A 278 2.35 -11.03 16.76
C PRO A 278 2.12 -11.62 15.37
N ASN A 279 2.03 -10.76 14.36
CA ASN A 279 1.90 -11.17 12.95
C ASN A 279 3.06 -10.64 12.10
N SER A 280 2.98 -10.85 10.79
CA SER A 280 3.97 -10.37 9.82
C SER A 280 4.25 -8.87 9.97
N VAL A 281 3.24 -8.04 10.21
CA VAL A 281 3.44 -6.59 10.37
C VAL A 281 4.16 -6.25 11.68
N THR A 282 3.88 -6.98 12.77
CA THR A 282 4.61 -6.84 14.03
C THR A 282 6.10 -7.16 13.85
N LEU A 283 6.41 -8.27 13.17
CA LEU A 283 7.78 -8.66 12.88
C LEU A 283 8.50 -7.61 12.04
N LEU A 284 7.85 -7.09 10.99
CA LEU A 284 8.41 -6.02 10.17
C LEU A 284 8.79 -4.80 11.03
N GLY A 285 7.89 -4.37 11.93
CA GLY A 285 8.18 -3.28 12.86
C GLY A 285 9.39 -3.53 13.75
N LEU A 286 9.53 -4.74 14.28
CA LEU A 286 10.70 -5.14 15.09
C LEU A 286 12.00 -5.15 14.28
N LEU A 287 11.99 -5.71 13.08
CA LEU A 287 13.18 -5.75 12.23
C LEU A 287 13.61 -4.34 11.81
N LEU A 288 12.66 -3.44 11.52
CA LEU A 288 12.94 -2.03 11.28
C LEU A 288 13.54 -1.36 12.53
N ALA A 289 13.00 -1.65 13.72
CA ALA A 289 13.53 -1.13 14.98
C ALA A 289 14.98 -1.58 15.21
N CYS A 290 15.26 -2.88 15.05
CA CYS A 290 16.62 -3.43 15.13
C CYS A 290 17.55 -2.80 14.09
N ASN A 291 17.08 -2.63 12.85
CA ASN A 291 17.84 -2.00 11.76
C ASN A 291 18.26 -0.56 12.09
N HIS A 292 17.33 0.27 12.58
CA HIS A 292 17.64 1.66 12.92
C HIS A 292 18.59 1.79 14.12
N VAL A 293 18.56 0.85 15.07
CA VAL A 293 19.43 0.87 16.26
C VAL A 293 20.74 0.10 16.05
N GLY A 294 20.82 -0.76 15.02
CA GLY A 294 21.98 -1.63 14.77
C GLY A 294 21.99 -2.92 15.62
N LEU A 295 20.83 -3.39 16.09
CA LEU A 295 20.71 -4.56 16.97
C LEU A 295 20.68 -5.87 16.16
N VAL A 296 21.81 -6.24 15.56
CA VAL A 296 21.94 -7.40 14.66
C VAL A 296 21.47 -8.71 15.32
N ASN A 297 21.93 -8.97 16.54
CA ASN A 297 21.61 -10.21 17.27
C ASN A 297 20.12 -10.34 17.59
N GLU A 298 19.47 -9.24 18.00
CA GLU A 298 18.04 -9.23 18.30
C GLU A 298 17.21 -9.36 17.02
N GLY A 299 17.63 -8.70 15.93
CA GLY A 299 17.01 -8.86 14.62
C GLY A 299 17.00 -10.33 14.17
N TYR A 300 18.14 -11.02 14.28
CA TYR A 300 18.22 -12.46 14.02
C TYR A 300 17.34 -13.28 14.96
N SER A 301 17.32 -12.93 16.24
CA SER A 301 16.49 -13.62 17.23
C SER A 301 15.01 -13.57 16.85
N TYR A 302 14.47 -12.37 16.59
CA TYR A 302 13.08 -12.21 16.17
C TYR A 302 12.78 -12.91 14.85
N PHE A 303 13.67 -12.77 13.86
CA PHE A 303 13.52 -13.41 12.55
C PHE A 303 13.49 -14.94 12.66
N ASN A 304 14.40 -15.53 13.43
CA ASN A 304 14.48 -16.98 13.61
C ASN A 304 13.31 -17.53 14.44
N GLN A 305 12.88 -16.83 15.49
CA GLN A 305 11.70 -17.21 16.26
C GLN A 305 10.45 -17.22 15.38
N ALA A 306 10.27 -16.19 14.55
CA ALA A 306 9.19 -16.12 13.57
C ALA A 306 9.25 -17.29 12.58
N ARG A 307 10.44 -17.59 12.05
CA ARG A 307 10.68 -18.70 11.12
C ARG A 307 10.30 -20.05 11.72
N ILE A 308 10.60 -20.28 12.99
CA ILE A 308 10.30 -21.55 13.69
C ILE A 308 8.81 -21.65 14.01
N LYS A 309 8.18 -20.56 14.46
CA LYS A 309 6.78 -20.56 14.91
C LYS A 309 5.76 -20.67 13.77
N ASP A 310 5.92 -19.86 12.73
CA ASP A 310 5.08 -19.91 11.54
C ASP A 310 5.85 -19.39 10.31
N PRO A 311 6.47 -20.27 9.51
CA PRO A 311 7.20 -19.87 8.30
C PRO A 311 6.37 -19.03 7.33
N ARG A 312 5.04 -19.19 7.29
CA ARG A 312 4.15 -18.43 6.40
C ARG A 312 4.03 -16.97 6.78
N MET A 313 4.43 -16.62 8.00
CA MET A 313 4.52 -15.23 8.43
C MET A 313 5.65 -14.49 7.72
N LEU A 314 6.69 -15.19 7.25
CA LEU A 314 7.81 -14.55 6.57
C LEU A 314 7.45 -14.17 5.14
N LYS A 315 7.63 -12.88 4.82
CA LYS A 315 7.41 -12.30 3.50
C LYS A 315 8.71 -11.66 3.00
N PRO A 316 8.85 -11.38 1.69
CA PRO A 316 10.07 -10.80 1.13
C PRO A 316 10.57 -9.55 1.86
N GLU A 317 9.67 -8.72 2.39
CA GLU A 317 10.01 -7.49 3.10
C GLU A 317 10.80 -7.74 4.39
N HIS A 318 10.55 -8.86 5.09
CA HIS A 318 11.32 -9.22 6.29
C HIS A 318 12.76 -9.62 5.96
N TYR A 319 12.94 -10.40 4.89
CA TYR A 319 14.28 -10.76 4.42
C TYR A 319 15.04 -9.52 3.93
N ALA A 320 14.36 -8.60 3.24
CA ALA A 320 14.96 -7.33 2.83
C ALA A 320 15.40 -6.49 4.05
N CYS A 321 14.61 -6.46 5.13
CA CYS A 321 15.01 -5.79 6.37
C CYS A 321 16.23 -6.44 7.04
N MET A 322 16.38 -7.76 6.98
CA MET A 322 17.58 -8.45 7.48
C MET A 322 18.82 -8.08 6.66
N VAL A 323 18.70 -8.03 5.33
CA VAL A 323 19.80 -7.57 4.46
C VAL A 323 20.17 -6.12 4.77
N ASP A 324 19.18 -5.24 4.95
CA ASP A 324 19.42 -3.84 5.32
C ASP A 324 20.15 -3.74 6.67
N LEU A 325 19.64 -4.42 7.70
CA LEU A 325 20.25 -4.47 9.04
C LEU A 325 21.72 -4.93 8.99
N LEU A 326 22.02 -6.03 8.30
CA LEU A 326 23.38 -6.55 8.17
C LEU A 326 24.29 -5.56 7.43
N SER A 327 23.82 -5.05 6.29
CA SER A 327 24.61 -4.15 5.45
C SER A 327 24.90 -2.81 6.13
N ARG A 328 23.90 -2.22 6.82
CA ARG A 328 24.07 -0.98 7.60
C ARG A 328 24.92 -1.16 8.83
N SER A 329 24.96 -2.37 9.39
CA SER A 329 25.86 -2.71 10.50
C SER A 329 27.25 -3.15 10.04
N GLY A 330 27.56 -3.07 8.74
CA GLY A 330 28.86 -3.43 8.17
C GLY A 330 29.14 -4.94 8.03
N HIS A 331 28.15 -5.80 8.31
CA HIS A 331 28.26 -7.26 8.24
C HIS A 331 28.07 -7.78 6.81
N PHE A 332 28.86 -7.27 5.85
CA PHE A 332 28.66 -7.50 4.41
C PHE A 332 28.76 -8.98 4.00
N LYS A 333 29.72 -9.73 4.54
CA LYS A 333 29.88 -11.15 4.23
C LYS A 333 28.66 -11.97 4.64
N GLU A 334 28.03 -11.61 5.76
CA GLU A 334 26.80 -12.24 6.22
C GLU A 334 25.61 -11.81 5.37
N ALA A 335 25.53 -10.54 4.99
CA ALA A 335 24.51 -10.04 4.07
C ALA A 335 24.55 -10.76 2.71
N GLU A 336 25.75 -10.95 2.13
CA GLU A 336 25.92 -11.69 0.87
C GLU A 336 25.49 -13.15 1.00
N ARG A 337 25.91 -13.84 2.06
CA ARG A 337 25.46 -15.22 2.34
C ARG A 337 23.95 -15.29 2.50
N PHE A 338 23.37 -14.35 3.26
CA PHE A 338 21.93 -14.30 3.49
C PHE A 338 21.15 -14.11 2.18
N ILE A 339 21.65 -13.30 1.24
CA ILE A 339 21.05 -13.14 -0.10
C ILE A 339 21.16 -14.44 -0.91
N CYS A 340 22.30 -15.14 -0.85
CA CYS A 340 22.48 -16.42 -1.53
C CYS A 340 21.55 -17.52 -1.00
N ASP A 341 21.19 -17.47 0.29
CA ASP A 341 20.35 -18.46 0.96
C ASP A 341 18.83 -18.13 0.88
N LEU A 342 18.43 -17.12 0.11
CA LEU A 342 17.02 -16.74 -0.02
C LEU A 342 16.18 -17.85 -0.66
N PRO A 343 14.93 -18.06 -0.20
CA PRO A 343 14.02 -19.06 -0.79
C PRO A 343 13.35 -18.59 -2.09
N PHE A 344 13.71 -17.42 -2.61
CA PHE A 344 13.17 -16.80 -3.82
C PHE A 344 14.21 -15.83 -4.42
N ASP A 345 14.00 -15.43 -5.67
CA ASP A 345 14.88 -14.48 -6.33
C ASP A 345 14.79 -13.07 -5.71
N PRO A 346 15.92 -12.45 -5.31
CA PRO A 346 15.91 -11.15 -4.68
C PRO A 346 15.47 -10.04 -5.64
N GLY A 347 14.37 -9.37 -5.30
CA GLY A 347 13.91 -8.18 -6.00
C GLY A 347 14.81 -6.95 -5.77
N ILE A 348 14.50 -5.85 -6.45
CA ILE A 348 15.26 -4.58 -6.42
C ILE A 348 15.50 -4.07 -4.99
N GLY A 349 14.50 -4.20 -4.10
CA GLY A 349 14.58 -3.72 -2.72
C GLY A 349 15.74 -4.31 -1.90
N PHE A 350 16.12 -5.57 -2.15
CA PHE A 350 17.23 -6.23 -1.47
C PHE A 350 18.57 -5.61 -1.84
N TRP A 351 18.77 -5.38 -3.13
CA TRP A 351 19.98 -4.77 -3.65
C TRP A 351 20.07 -3.27 -3.29
N LYS A 352 18.93 -2.57 -3.21
CA LYS A 352 18.88 -1.19 -2.70
C LYS A 352 19.25 -1.12 -1.22
N ALA A 353 18.76 -2.04 -0.40
CA ALA A 353 19.16 -2.16 1.00
C ALA A 353 20.68 -2.37 1.13
N LEU A 354 21.23 -3.36 0.40
CA LEU A 354 22.66 -3.64 0.39
C LEU A 354 23.49 -2.43 -0.07
N LEU A 355 23.05 -1.73 -1.13
CA LEU A 355 23.70 -0.53 -1.65
C LEU A 355 23.68 0.61 -0.63
N GLY A 356 22.59 0.76 0.13
CA GLY A 356 22.49 1.71 1.23
C GLY A 356 23.56 1.48 2.31
N GLY A 357 23.73 0.24 2.77
CA GLY A 357 24.81 -0.12 3.68
C GLY A 357 26.21 0.12 3.09
N CYS A 358 26.39 -0.19 1.81
CA CYS A 358 27.65 0.06 1.10
C CYS A 358 28.02 1.55 1.02
N GLN A 359 27.03 2.44 0.89
CA GLN A 359 27.26 3.89 0.94
C GLN A 359 27.76 4.35 2.30
N ILE A 360 27.15 3.83 3.38
CA ILE A 360 27.51 4.20 4.76
C ILE A 360 28.95 3.79 5.08
N HIS A 361 29.33 2.55 4.74
CA HIS A 361 30.66 2.00 5.06
C HIS A 361 31.67 2.13 3.93
N SER A 362 31.34 2.85 2.85
CA SER A 362 32.20 3.00 1.67
C SER A 362 32.67 1.68 1.04
N ASN A 363 31.83 0.63 1.07
CA ASN A 363 32.11 -0.66 0.43
C ASN A 363 31.84 -0.60 -1.08
N LYS A 364 32.87 -0.20 -1.83
CA LYS A 364 32.78 0.16 -3.25
C LYS A 364 32.46 -1.02 -4.16
N GLU A 365 33.15 -2.14 -3.98
CA GLU A 365 33.04 -3.32 -4.84
C GLU A 365 31.64 -3.93 -4.77
N LEU A 366 31.12 -4.10 -3.55
CA LEU A 366 29.79 -4.64 -3.33
C LEU A 366 28.69 -3.67 -3.80
N GLY A 367 28.91 -2.35 -3.67
CA GLY A 367 28.01 -1.34 -4.22
C GLY A 367 27.87 -1.40 -5.75
N GLU A 368 28.98 -1.65 -6.46
CA GLU A 368 28.96 -1.83 -7.92
C GLU A 368 28.26 -3.14 -8.34
N ILE A 369 28.40 -4.22 -7.56
CA ILE A 369 27.65 -5.48 -7.77
C ILE A 369 26.15 -5.26 -7.56
N ALA A 370 25.77 -4.65 -6.42
CA ALA A 370 24.37 -4.39 -6.08
C ALA A 370 23.70 -3.54 -7.17
N THR A 371 24.39 -2.50 -7.67
CA THR A 371 23.84 -1.65 -8.72
C THR A 371 23.66 -2.40 -10.04
N ARG A 372 24.63 -3.21 -10.46
CA ARG A 372 24.47 -4.04 -11.67
C ARG A 372 23.27 -4.98 -11.57
N LYS A 373 23.02 -5.54 -10.38
CA LYS A 373 21.84 -6.38 -10.13
C LYS A 373 20.54 -5.58 -10.22
N ILE A 374 20.50 -4.35 -9.69
CA ILE A 374 19.30 -3.49 -9.81
C ILE A 374 19.03 -3.14 -11.27
N LEU A 375 20.05 -2.69 -12.01
CA LEU A 375 19.89 -2.31 -13.42
C LEU A 375 19.51 -3.48 -14.33
N ALA A 376 19.87 -4.71 -13.95
CA ALA A 376 19.43 -5.91 -14.64
C ALA A 376 17.94 -6.21 -14.40
N LEU A 377 17.39 -5.82 -13.24
CA LEU A 377 15.98 -6.01 -12.89
C LEU A 377 15.10 -4.86 -13.40
N ASP A 378 15.60 -3.62 -13.33
CA ASP A 378 14.94 -2.42 -13.83
C ASP A 378 15.98 -1.44 -14.41
N PRO A 379 16.12 -1.41 -15.75
CA PRO A 379 17.04 -0.51 -16.43
C PRO A 379 16.69 0.98 -16.30
N GLU A 380 15.46 1.32 -15.90
CA GLU A 380 14.95 2.70 -15.82
C GLU A 380 14.95 3.27 -14.39
N ASP A 381 15.39 2.50 -13.39
CA ASP A 381 15.38 2.92 -11.98
C ASP A 381 16.35 4.07 -11.70
N VAL A 382 15.85 5.31 -11.82
CA VAL A 382 16.58 6.56 -11.57
C VAL A 382 17.21 6.59 -10.18
N SER A 383 16.53 6.01 -9.18
CA SER A 383 17.01 6.05 -7.79
C SER A 383 18.33 5.29 -7.60
N SER A 384 18.52 4.16 -8.29
CA SER A 384 19.77 3.40 -8.23
C SER A 384 20.93 4.12 -8.90
N TYR A 385 20.69 4.81 -10.01
CA TYR A 385 21.70 5.68 -10.62
C TYR A 385 22.13 6.81 -9.67
N VAL A 386 21.17 7.44 -8.99
CA VAL A 386 21.46 8.49 -8.00
C VAL A 386 22.24 7.90 -6.80
N MET A 387 21.83 6.74 -6.28
CA MET A 387 22.53 6.06 -5.20
C MET A 387 23.96 5.68 -5.60
N LEU A 388 24.17 5.13 -6.79
CA LEU A 388 25.50 4.82 -7.29
C LEU A 388 26.35 6.09 -7.48
N SER A 389 25.79 7.15 -8.07
CA SER A 389 26.47 8.44 -8.20
C SER A 389 26.90 8.99 -6.83
N ASN A 390 26.05 8.87 -5.80
CA ASN A 390 26.39 9.30 -4.45
C ASN A 390 27.51 8.44 -3.85
N ALA A 391 27.48 7.12 -4.05
CA ALA A 391 28.53 6.22 -3.60
C ALA A 391 29.90 6.53 -4.25
N HIS A 392 29.93 6.79 -5.57
CA HIS A 392 31.17 7.21 -6.24
C HIS A 392 31.62 8.60 -5.81
N SER A 393 30.68 9.52 -5.53
CA SER A 393 31.00 10.85 -5.01
C SER A 393 31.64 10.77 -3.62
N ALA A 394 31.07 9.99 -2.70
CA ALA A 394 31.65 9.72 -1.37
C ALA A 394 33.03 9.06 -1.46
N ALA A 395 33.24 8.23 -2.49
CA ALA A 395 34.52 7.59 -2.78
C ALA A 395 35.55 8.49 -3.49
N GLY A 396 35.22 9.75 -3.81
CA GLY A 396 36.09 10.68 -4.54
C GLY A 396 36.31 10.37 -6.04
N ARG A 397 35.51 9.47 -6.63
CA ARG A 397 35.68 8.97 -8.01
C ARG A 397 34.86 9.78 -9.01
N TRP A 398 35.29 11.01 -9.26
CA TRP A 398 34.58 11.97 -10.13
C TRP A 398 34.42 11.50 -11.58
N GLN A 399 35.33 10.68 -12.10
CA GLN A 399 35.20 10.12 -13.45
C GLN A 399 33.99 9.19 -13.56
N SER A 400 33.81 8.28 -12.59
CA SER A 400 32.63 7.40 -12.53
C SER A 400 31.35 8.20 -12.34
N VAL A 401 31.36 9.22 -11.48
CA VAL A 401 30.21 10.14 -11.30
C VAL A 401 29.85 10.82 -12.61
N SER A 402 30.83 11.28 -13.39
CA SER A 402 30.63 11.91 -14.69
C SER A 402 29.98 10.94 -15.69
N MET A 403 30.50 9.71 -15.80
CA MET A 403 29.93 8.67 -16.67
C MET A 403 28.48 8.35 -16.31
N ILE A 404 28.18 8.15 -15.03
CA ILE A 404 26.83 7.87 -14.53
C ILE A 404 25.88 9.03 -14.87
N ARG A 405 26.29 10.28 -14.63
CA ARG A 405 25.48 11.47 -14.93
C ARG A 405 25.23 11.63 -16.44
N GLN A 406 26.22 11.28 -17.26
CA GLN A 406 26.09 11.30 -18.71
C GLN A 406 25.09 10.24 -19.19
N GLU A 407 25.17 9.01 -18.69
CA GLU A 407 24.23 7.94 -19.01
C GLU A 407 22.79 8.32 -18.60
N MET A 408 22.60 8.90 -17.41
CA MET A 408 21.31 9.42 -16.98
C MET A 408 20.75 10.48 -17.95
N LYS A 409 21.61 11.35 -18.48
CA LYS A 409 21.24 12.39 -19.43
C LYS A 409 20.85 11.81 -20.79
N GLU A 410 21.60 10.83 -21.28
CA GLU A 410 21.33 10.12 -22.54
C GLU A 410 20.00 9.38 -22.48
N LYS A 411 19.69 8.74 -21.36
CA LYS A 411 18.40 8.08 -21.11
C LYS A 411 17.27 9.04 -20.74
N ARG A 412 17.50 10.36 -20.77
CA ARG A 412 16.52 11.41 -20.41
C ARG A 412 15.87 11.21 -19.04
N MET A 413 16.61 10.62 -18.10
CA MET A 413 16.13 10.36 -16.74
C MET A 413 15.92 11.67 -15.99
N LYS A 414 14.72 11.87 -15.45
CA LYS A 414 14.41 13.03 -14.60
C LYS A 414 14.78 12.70 -13.15
N ARG A 415 15.86 13.31 -12.66
CA ARG A 415 16.17 13.28 -11.23
C ARG A 415 15.17 14.18 -10.49
N VAL A 416 14.41 13.60 -9.56
CA VAL A 416 13.67 14.38 -8.57
C VAL A 416 14.66 14.80 -7.48
N PRO A 417 14.94 16.10 -7.29
CA PRO A 417 15.80 16.54 -6.20
C PRO A 417 15.16 16.17 -4.86
N GLY A 418 15.99 15.79 -3.87
CA GLY A 418 15.51 15.57 -2.52
C GLY A 418 14.89 16.86 -2.00
N CYS A 419 13.64 16.77 -1.54
CA CYS A 419 12.91 17.89 -0.97
C CYS A 419 12.31 17.48 0.37
N SER A 420 12.28 18.43 1.30
CA SER A 420 11.48 18.37 2.51
C SER A 420 10.68 19.65 2.62
N TRP A 421 9.60 19.63 3.40
CA TRP A 421 8.82 20.82 3.68
C TRP A 421 8.29 20.78 5.10
N ILE A 422 8.04 21.96 5.64
CA ILE A 422 7.41 22.15 6.93
C ILE A 422 6.33 23.23 6.80
N GLU A 423 5.22 23.04 7.50
CA GLU A 423 4.18 24.04 7.61
C GLU A 423 4.33 24.81 8.92
N ILE A 424 4.55 26.13 8.83
CA ILE A 424 4.64 27.03 10.00
C ILE A 424 3.62 28.14 9.81
N LYS A 425 2.66 28.24 10.74
CA LYS A 425 1.59 29.27 10.70
C LYS A 425 0.86 29.32 9.34
N ASN A 426 0.50 28.16 8.79
CA ASN A 426 -0.15 27.98 7.48
C ASN A 426 0.70 28.44 6.26
N LYS A 427 2.00 28.71 6.42
CA LYS A 427 2.93 28.90 5.31
C LYS A 427 3.75 27.63 5.14
N VAL A 428 3.75 27.06 3.93
CA VAL A 428 4.61 25.92 3.59
C VAL A 428 5.99 26.44 3.23
N HIS A 429 6.99 25.97 3.97
CA HIS A 429 8.40 26.26 3.73
C HIS A 429 9.03 25.01 3.11
N VAL A 430 9.49 25.13 1.87
CA VAL A 430 10.08 24.03 1.10
C VAL A 430 11.59 24.15 1.10
N PHE A 431 12.28 23.05 1.38
CA PHE A 431 13.73 22.94 1.36
C PHE A 431 14.12 21.91 0.30
N VAL A 432 14.80 22.38 -0.74
CA VAL A 432 15.31 21.52 -1.81
C VAL A 432 16.82 21.34 -1.62
N THR A 433 17.32 20.13 -1.87
CA THR A 433 18.74 19.81 -1.69
C THR A 433 19.64 20.80 -2.46
N GLY A 434 20.50 21.53 -1.73
CA GLY A 434 21.42 22.51 -2.30
C GLY A 434 20.82 23.89 -2.58
N ASP A 435 19.53 24.10 -2.27
CA ASP A 435 18.88 25.39 -2.40
C ASP A 435 19.17 26.31 -1.20
N ARG A 436 19.34 27.61 -1.47
CA ARG A 436 19.49 28.69 -0.47
C ARG A 436 18.49 29.82 -0.68
N ARG A 437 17.42 29.60 -1.45
CA ARG A 437 16.40 30.61 -1.77
C ARG A 437 15.44 30.94 -0.62
N HIS A 438 15.52 30.24 0.51
CA HIS A 438 14.65 30.49 1.65
C HIS A 438 14.93 31.86 2.27
N GLU A 439 13.88 32.63 2.58
CA GLU A 439 13.99 34.00 3.15
C GLU A 439 14.89 34.06 4.40
N HIS A 440 14.88 33.00 5.20
CA HIS A 440 15.69 32.84 6.42
C HIS A 440 16.89 31.88 6.24
N SER A 441 17.43 31.71 5.04
CA SER A 441 18.50 30.72 4.78
C SER A 441 19.69 30.89 5.73
N ASP A 442 20.14 32.12 5.94
CA ASP A 442 21.36 32.39 6.71
C ASP A 442 21.20 32.03 8.18
N GLU A 443 20.05 32.39 8.78
CA GLU A 443 19.71 32.04 10.16
C GLU A 443 19.60 30.51 10.33
N ILE A 444 18.94 29.82 9.40
CA ILE A 444 18.79 28.36 9.43
C ILE A 444 20.17 27.69 9.38
N TYR A 445 21.04 28.10 8.45
CA TYR A 445 22.38 27.52 8.33
C TYR A 445 23.30 27.87 9.51
N MET A 446 23.12 29.05 10.12
CA MET A 446 23.83 29.43 11.34
C MET A 446 23.45 28.50 12.51
N VAL A 447 22.15 28.29 12.73
CA VAL A 447 21.64 27.39 13.77
C VAL A 447 22.05 25.94 13.49
N LEU A 448 21.99 25.50 12.23
CA LEU A 448 22.40 24.15 11.84
C LEU A 448 23.88 23.90 12.13
N ARG A 449 24.76 24.87 11.82
CA ARG A 449 26.19 24.79 12.17
C ARG A 449 26.39 24.69 13.67
N PHE A 450 25.71 25.54 14.44
CA PHE A 450 25.78 25.50 15.90
C PHE A 450 25.43 24.11 16.47
N PHE A 451 24.38 23.46 15.94
CA PHE A 451 24.02 22.09 16.33
C PHE A 451 25.05 21.06 15.89
N LEU A 452 25.56 21.14 14.66
CA LEU A 452 26.56 20.20 14.16
C LEU A 452 27.86 20.26 14.97
N ASP A 453 28.31 21.47 15.31
CA ASP A 453 29.51 21.69 16.12
C ASP A 453 29.31 21.07 17.53
N HIS A 454 28.18 21.30 18.18
CA HIS A 454 27.85 20.69 19.48
C HIS A 454 27.76 19.16 19.43
N ILE A 455 27.18 18.61 18.36
CA ILE A 455 27.08 17.16 18.19
C ILE A 455 28.48 16.56 18.03
N MET A 456 29.34 17.18 17.20
CA MET A 456 30.73 16.71 17.01
C MET A 456 31.56 16.79 18.30
N GLU A 457 31.36 17.82 19.11
CA GLU A 457 32.01 17.94 20.43
C GLU A 457 31.53 16.83 21.39
N SER A 458 30.24 16.49 21.39
CA SER A 458 29.69 15.42 22.24
C SER A 458 30.19 14.02 21.85
N TYR A 459 30.38 13.75 20.55
CA TYR A 459 30.97 12.50 20.07
C TYR A 459 32.46 12.40 20.41
N SER A 460 33.20 13.51 20.29
CA SER A 460 34.64 13.57 20.63
C SER A 460 34.88 13.37 22.13
N SER A 461 33.97 13.89 22.96
CA SER A 461 34.02 13.76 24.42
C SER A 461 33.75 12.32 24.89
N ASN A 462 32.84 11.60 24.23
CA ASN A 462 32.55 10.19 24.55
C ASN A 462 33.68 9.24 24.13
N SER A 463 34.42 9.55 23.06
CA SER A 463 35.58 8.74 22.64
C SER A 463 36.81 8.87 23.57
N LEU A 464 36.86 9.90 24.43
CA LEU A 464 37.95 10.12 25.39
C LEU A 464 37.67 9.52 26.78
N ILE A 465 36.46 9.01 27.01
CA ILE A 465 36.07 8.37 28.29
C ILE A 465 36.21 6.82 28.21
N GLU A 466 36.41 6.27 27.00
CA GLU A 466 36.67 4.84 26.75
C GLU A 466 38.14 4.50 26.41
N SER A 467 39.07 5.45 26.56
CA SER A 467 40.52 5.22 26.48
C SER A 467 41.16 5.30 27.87
#